data_AF-A0A3A6N2X9-F1
#
_entry.id   AF-A0A3A6N2X9-F1
#
_cell.length_a   1.000
_cell.length_b   1.000
_cell.length_c   1.000
_cell.angle_alpha   90.00
_cell.angle_beta   90.00
_cell.angle_gamma   90.00
#
_symmetry.space_group_name_H-M   'P 1'
#
loop_
_entity.id
_entity.type
_entity.pdbx_description
1 polymer ?
#
loop_
_entity_poly.entity_id
_entity_poly.type
_entity_poly.pdbx_seq_one_letter_code
_entity_poly.pdbx_strand_id
1 'polypeptide(L)'
;MAAITPNRSVIIDAHCHTFNANDLPLKGFLRKVTLNADEKILPNIITPLANLLAEIAENAPDFIKERNRLDSLLAPPDAGISAVEDSVLPADEPNEEFANKLRGIMYQLENSADKDERELFLMIEKEMGFSPGEAGVCGAMDIAKSLWNSRGIISRYIKWIKLLTGYRYEITNRLIDTYSSSGTTVDLFTPALIDYDRWVDDQSKTSLPEQIQLMERNIRYQQGRIHPYFPFDPWRESVGPEGEEGSLYWLKEAVEKHGFIGAKLYPPMGYSALDNEKHQNYPNKAPKPPEEFGRSLDRAMRSLFSYCQENDIPILTHCANSNETENCFGERAHPKYWAQAVSDGEFPMLRVCLGHYGGLDSLKEINGWATQVGRLCNNLEKNVYADISHYGAILQSDKRESTMDGLEKLFENFPNAMDRIIFGTDWIMLARVRKNQDFLKVFRDAFEERFGSENCRKFMGENAARFLGLSPGQKTRTRLDEFYRNKGISAPSWTELV
;
A
#
# COMPACT_ATOMS: atom_id res chain seq x y z
N MET A 1 -14.23 -30.23 -8.50
CA MET A 1 -12.87 -29.95 -9.02
C MET A 1 -13.03 -29.47 -10.46
N ALA A 2 -12.92 -28.17 -10.70
CA ALA A 2 -12.79 -27.68 -12.07
C ALA A 2 -11.42 -28.14 -12.57
N ALA A 3 -11.38 -28.76 -13.75
CA ALA A 3 -10.13 -29.18 -14.37
C ALA A 3 -9.23 -27.95 -14.54
N ILE A 4 -8.05 -27.97 -13.93
CA ILE A 4 -7.01 -26.95 -14.11
C ILE A 4 -6.64 -26.99 -15.60
N THR A 5 -6.99 -25.95 -16.33
CA THR A 5 -6.52 -25.75 -17.71
C THR A 5 -4.99 -25.70 -17.69
N PRO A 6 -4.27 -26.62 -18.37
CA PRO A 6 -2.80 -26.77 -18.23
C PRO A 6 -1.94 -25.60 -18.75
N ASN A 7 -2.52 -24.42 -19.00
CA ASN A 7 -1.87 -23.32 -19.72
C ASN A 7 -2.21 -21.92 -19.18
N ARG A 8 -2.81 -21.82 -17.99
CA ARG A 8 -3.06 -20.51 -17.35
C ARG A 8 -1.80 -20.03 -16.65
N SER A 9 -1.34 -18.83 -16.96
CA SER A 9 -0.25 -18.17 -16.24
C SER A 9 -0.72 -17.59 -14.91
N VAL A 10 0.17 -17.61 -13.92
CA VAL A 10 -0.05 -16.95 -12.63
C VAL A 10 -0.21 -15.44 -12.83
N ILE A 11 -1.15 -14.84 -12.10
CA ILE A 11 -1.28 -13.38 -11.97
C ILE A 11 -1.01 -13.00 -10.52
N ILE A 12 -0.03 -12.12 -10.30
CA ILE A 12 0.39 -11.68 -8.97
C ILE A 12 0.27 -10.16 -8.90
N ASP A 13 -0.50 -9.67 -7.93
CA ASP A 13 -0.48 -8.27 -7.54
C ASP A 13 0.60 -8.06 -6.47
N ALA A 14 1.80 -7.69 -6.93
CA ALA A 14 3.00 -7.65 -6.08
C ALA A 14 3.13 -6.38 -5.24
N HIS A 15 2.20 -5.42 -5.41
CA HIS A 15 2.17 -4.17 -4.67
C HIS A 15 0.73 -3.70 -4.53
N CYS A 16 0.10 -4.06 -3.42
CA CYS A 16 -1.21 -3.58 -2.99
C CYS A 16 -1.16 -3.20 -1.50
N HIS A 17 -2.24 -2.68 -0.95
CA HIS A 17 -2.31 -2.31 0.47
C HIS A 17 -3.69 -2.70 1.02
N THR A 18 -3.73 -3.23 2.24
CA THR A 18 -4.95 -3.65 2.94
C THR A 18 -4.83 -3.33 4.42
N PHE A 19 -4.81 -2.05 4.76
CA PHE A 19 -4.79 -1.57 6.14
C PHE A 19 -6.12 -0.91 6.50
N ASN A 20 -6.46 -0.89 7.77
CA ASN A 20 -7.58 -0.11 8.30
C ASN A 20 -7.08 1.19 8.95
N ALA A 21 -7.98 2.07 9.38
CA ALA A 21 -7.59 3.36 9.92
C ALA A 21 -6.80 3.28 11.24
N ASN A 22 -6.90 2.17 11.99
CA ASN A 22 -6.16 1.96 13.24
C ASN A 22 -4.71 1.49 13.01
N ASP A 23 -4.36 1.06 11.80
CA ASP A 23 -2.97 0.78 11.39
C ASP A 23 -2.11 2.03 11.20
N LEU A 24 -2.75 3.20 11.15
CA LEU A 24 -2.14 4.43 10.71
C LEU A 24 -2.04 5.44 11.86
N PRO A 25 -0.95 6.22 11.92
CA PRO A 25 -0.97 7.51 12.61
C PRO A 25 -1.84 8.46 11.78
N LEU A 26 -3.16 8.32 11.95
CA LEU A 26 -4.14 8.69 10.95
C LEU A 26 -4.13 10.18 10.60
N LYS A 27 -4.02 11.07 11.58
CA LYS A 27 -4.06 12.53 11.32
C LYS A 27 -2.80 12.97 10.61
N GLY A 28 -1.64 12.48 11.05
CA GLY A 28 -0.34 12.75 10.43
C GLY A 28 -0.27 12.21 9.01
N PHE A 29 -0.73 10.97 8.81
CA PHE A 29 -0.87 10.35 7.50
C PHE A 29 -1.79 11.15 6.57
N LEU A 30 -2.99 11.52 7.04
CA LEU A 30 -3.95 12.29 6.25
C LEU A 30 -3.35 13.63 5.83
N ARG A 31 -2.87 14.41 6.79
CA ARG A 31 -2.31 15.75 6.56
C ARG A 31 -1.09 15.70 5.65
N LYS A 32 -0.05 14.93 6.02
CA LYS A 32 1.27 15.03 5.38
C LYS A 32 1.37 14.19 4.10
N VAL A 33 0.82 12.98 4.12
CA VAL A 33 1.08 11.97 3.07
C VAL A 33 0.01 11.98 1.98
N THR A 34 -1.26 12.24 2.34
CA THR A 34 -2.38 12.02 1.40
C THR A 34 -3.09 13.27 0.91
N LEU A 35 -3.38 14.24 1.79
CA LEU A 35 -4.08 15.47 1.42
C LEU A 35 -3.12 16.51 0.86
N ASN A 36 -1.96 16.69 1.51
CA ASN A 36 -0.92 17.61 1.04
C ASN A 36 -0.31 17.21 -0.32
N ALA A 37 -0.38 15.92 -0.67
CA ALA A 37 0.07 15.42 -1.97
C ALA A 37 -0.97 15.58 -3.10
N ASP A 38 -2.23 15.95 -2.80
CA ASP A 38 -3.27 16.16 -3.82
C ASP A 38 -3.46 17.66 -4.07
N GLU A 39 -2.92 18.14 -5.19
CA GLU A 39 -2.96 19.55 -5.62
C GLU A 39 -4.39 20.12 -5.75
N LYS A 40 -5.43 19.28 -5.77
CA LYS A 40 -6.84 19.71 -5.81
C LYS A 40 -7.40 20.08 -4.45
N ILE A 41 -6.69 19.75 -3.37
CA ILE A 41 -7.05 20.14 -2.00
C ILE A 41 -6.41 21.50 -1.71
N LEU A 42 -7.23 22.45 -1.23
CA LEU A 42 -6.72 23.76 -0.85
C LEU A 42 -5.83 23.64 0.40
N PRO A 43 -4.67 24.31 0.46
CA PRO A 43 -3.75 24.16 1.58
C PRO A 43 -4.36 24.44 2.96
N ASN A 44 -5.25 25.43 3.06
CA ASN A 44 -5.87 25.83 4.32
C ASN A 44 -6.91 24.82 4.82
N ILE A 45 -7.59 24.08 3.92
CA ILE A 45 -8.56 23.05 4.34
C ILE A 45 -7.92 21.70 4.68
N ILE A 46 -6.61 21.49 4.45
CA ILE A 46 -5.94 20.20 4.69
C ILE A 46 -6.17 19.74 6.13
N THR A 47 -5.95 20.62 7.11
CA THR A 47 -6.10 20.26 8.53
C THR A 47 -7.56 20.02 8.92
N PRO A 48 -8.51 20.94 8.62
CA PRO A 48 -9.93 20.68 8.80
C PRO A 48 -10.42 19.36 8.18
N LEU A 49 -10.02 19.08 6.93
CA LEU A 49 -10.43 17.86 6.23
C LEU A 49 -9.79 16.63 6.86
N ALA A 50 -8.52 16.68 7.25
CA ALA A 50 -7.87 15.59 7.99
C ALA A 50 -8.61 15.28 9.30
N ASN A 51 -9.05 16.30 10.04
CA ASN A 51 -9.80 16.13 11.28
C ASN A 51 -11.17 15.48 11.02
N LEU A 52 -11.93 15.95 10.03
CA LEU A 52 -13.21 15.36 9.62
C LEU A 52 -13.05 13.88 9.25
N LEU A 53 -12.05 13.56 8.42
CA LEU A 53 -11.81 12.19 7.97
C LEU A 53 -11.37 11.30 9.14
N ALA A 54 -10.50 11.81 10.01
CA ALA A 54 -10.08 11.10 11.21
C ALA A 54 -11.25 10.82 12.16
N GLU A 55 -12.18 11.77 12.30
CA GLU A 55 -13.40 11.57 13.09
C GLU A 55 -14.25 10.45 12.47
N ILE A 56 -14.53 10.48 11.16
CA ILE A 56 -15.25 9.38 10.48
C ILE A 56 -14.59 8.02 10.75
N ALA A 57 -13.26 7.98 10.73
CA ALA A 57 -12.47 6.77 10.91
C ALA A 57 -12.46 6.18 12.32
N GLU A 58 -12.88 6.92 13.35
CA GLU A 58 -12.85 6.42 14.74
C GLU A 58 -13.66 5.14 14.95
N ASN A 59 -14.59 4.83 14.05
CA ASN A 59 -15.43 3.63 14.13
C ASN A 59 -14.72 2.38 13.58
N ALA A 60 -13.49 2.49 13.08
CA ALA A 60 -12.73 1.35 12.60
C ALA A 60 -12.53 0.30 13.71
N PRO A 61 -12.65 -1.00 13.41
CA PRO A 61 -12.48 -2.05 14.41
C PRO A 61 -11.06 -2.04 14.97
N ASP A 62 -10.98 -2.06 16.31
CA ASP A 62 -9.73 -2.23 17.02
C ASP A 62 -9.22 -3.68 16.94
N PHE A 63 -8.03 -3.90 17.50
CA PHE A 63 -7.39 -5.22 17.53
C PHE A 63 -8.27 -6.30 18.17
N ILE A 64 -8.95 -6.01 19.28
CA ILE A 64 -9.73 -7.00 20.02
C ILE A 64 -10.97 -7.39 19.22
N LYS A 65 -11.69 -6.42 18.67
CA LYS A 65 -12.86 -6.65 17.81
C LYS A 65 -12.49 -7.50 16.60
N GLU A 66 -11.42 -7.13 15.90
CA GLU A 66 -11.02 -7.85 14.69
C GLU A 66 -10.47 -9.25 14.99
N ARG A 67 -9.66 -9.40 16.03
CA ARG A 67 -9.14 -10.71 16.44
C ARG A 67 -10.29 -11.66 16.78
N ASN A 68 -11.24 -11.22 17.60
CA ASN A 68 -12.40 -12.03 17.99
C ASN A 68 -13.25 -12.42 16.76
N ARG A 69 -13.43 -11.49 15.82
CA ARG A 69 -14.15 -11.76 14.57
C ARG A 69 -13.44 -12.81 13.72
N LEU A 70 -12.14 -12.65 13.47
CA LEU A 70 -11.35 -13.60 12.70
C LEU A 70 -11.25 -14.97 13.38
N ASP A 71 -11.08 -15.03 14.70
CA ASP A 71 -11.07 -16.28 15.45
C ASP A 71 -12.42 -17.01 15.33
N SER A 72 -13.54 -16.28 15.35
CA SER A 72 -14.87 -16.84 15.08
C SER A 72 -15.01 -17.36 13.63
N LEU A 73 -14.50 -16.64 12.63
CA LEU A 73 -14.54 -17.07 11.22
C LEU A 73 -13.62 -18.27 10.94
N LEU A 74 -12.54 -18.43 11.70
CA LEU A 74 -11.58 -19.52 11.58
C LEU A 74 -11.96 -20.73 12.45
N ALA A 75 -12.98 -20.61 13.30
CA ALA A 75 -13.41 -21.69 14.16
C ALA A 75 -14.04 -22.84 13.37
N PRO A 76 -13.87 -24.10 13.82
CA PRO A 76 -14.61 -25.22 13.24
C PRO A 76 -16.13 -25.00 13.35
N PRO A 77 -16.94 -25.53 12.42
CA PRO A 77 -18.40 -25.39 12.43
C PRO A 77 -19.07 -25.81 13.77
N ASP A 78 -18.47 -26.75 14.49
CA ASP A 78 -19.01 -27.33 15.73
C ASP A 78 -18.56 -26.60 17.02
N ALA A 79 -17.81 -25.49 16.92
CA ALA A 79 -17.20 -24.83 18.08
C ALA A 79 -18.20 -24.11 19.01
N GLY A 80 -19.50 -24.09 18.67
CA GLY A 80 -20.54 -23.44 19.49
C GLY A 80 -20.36 -21.91 19.65
N ILE A 81 -19.50 -21.30 18.84
CA ILE A 81 -19.26 -19.86 18.83
C ILE A 81 -20.40 -19.21 18.04
N SER A 82 -21.24 -18.41 18.71
CA SER A 82 -22.27 -17.63 18.04
C SER A 82 -21.63 -16.73 16.99
N ALA A 83 -22.13 -16.77 15.75
CA ALA A 83 -21.70 -15.85 14.71
C ALA A 83 -21.89 -14.41 15.22
N VAL A 84 -20.79 -13.67 15.35
CA VAL A 84 -20.87 -12.23 15.61
C VAL A 84 -21.45 -11.60 14.33
N GLU A 85 -22.71 -11.19 14.34
CA GLU A 85 -23.43 -10.60 13.19
C GLU A 85 -23.00 -9.14 12.90
N ASP A 86 -21.72 -8.81 13.03
CA ASP A 86 -21.19 -7.48 12.72
C ASP A 86 -20.57 -7.42 11.31
N SER A 87 -21.13 -8.16 10.34
CA SER A 87 -20.72 -7.95 8.93
C SER A 87 -21.47 -6.75 8.35
N VAL A 88 -20.95 -5.55 8.60
CA VAL A 88 -21.35 -4.37 7.85
C VAL A 88 -20.32 -4.19 6.75
N LEU A 89 -20.60 -4.66 5.53
CA LEU A 89 -19.81 -4.33 4.34
C LEU A 89 -19.66 -2.78 4.31
N PRO A 90 -18.49 -2.21 4.65
CA PRO A 90 -18.48 -0.83 5.13
C PRO A 90 -18.72 0.23 4.06
N ALA A 91 -18.89 -0.08 2.77
CA ALA A 91 -18.77 0.96 1.76
C ALA A 91 -19.43 0.69 0.41
N ASP A 92 -20.67 0.20 0.38
CA ASP A 92 -21.49 0.31 -0.84
C ASP A 92 -22.62 1.34 -0.70
N GLU A 93 -23.21 1.48 0.49
CA GLU A 93 -24.17 2.53 0.80
C GLU A 93 -23.97 3.13 2.20
N PRO A 94 -24.32 4.42 2.41
CA PRO A 94 -24.37 5.04 3.73
C PRO A 94 -25.35 4.31 4.65
N ASN A 95 -24.89 3.93 5.85
CA ASN A 95 -25.76 3.43 6.92
C ASN A 95 -26.16 4.57 7.88
N GLU A 96 -27.11 4.29 8.79
CA GLU A 96 -27.67 5.29 9.71
C GLU A 96 -26.62 5.86 10.67
N GLU A 97 -25.72 5.02 11.18
CA GLU A 97 -24.63 5.43 12.06
C GLU A 97 -23.70 6.45 11.37
N PHE A 98 -23.24 6.12 10.16
CA PHE A 98 -22.41 7.01 9.36
C PHE A 98 -23.13 8.31 9.00
N ALA A 99 -24.41 8.21 8.63
CA ALA A 99 -25.24 9.36 8.30
C ALA A 99 -25.38 10.32 9.49
N ASN A 100 -25.67 9.81 10.68
CA ASN A 100 -25.79 10.62 11.89
C ASN A 100 -24.45 11.27 12.27
N LYS A 101 -23.35 10.53 12.14
CA LYS A 101 -21.99 11.06 12.39
C LYS A 101 -21.65 12.20 11.44
N LEU A 102 -21.86 12.01 10.13
CA LEU A 102 -21.66 13.06 9.13
C LEU A 102 -22.51 14.30 9.42
N ARG A 103 -23.78 14.13 9.78
CA ARG A 103 -24.65 15.26 10.14
C ARG A 103 -24.11 16.04 11.34
N GLY A 104 -23.60 15.36 12.36
CA GLY A 104 -22.96 15.99 13.52
C GLY A 104 -21.76 16.84 13.13
N ILE A 105 -20.85 16.27 12.32
CA ILE A 105 -19.67 16.98 11.81
C ILE A 105 -20.07 18.19 10.96
N MET A 106 -21.05 18.03 10.06
CA MET A 106 -21.54 19.10 9.21
C MET A 106 -22.09 20.28 10.03
N TYR A 107 -22.85 19.98 11.11
CA TYR A 107 -23.34 21.01 12.02
C TYR A 107 -22.20 21.75 12.74
N GLN A 108 -21.14 21.04 13.13
CA GLN A 108 -19.97 21.68 13.75
C GLN A 108 -19.24 22.60 12.76
N LEU A 109 -18.95 22.13 11.54
CA LEU A 109 -18.30 22.94 10.52
C LEU A 109 -19.17 24.16 10.12
N GLU A 110 -20.49 23.97 10.00
CA GLU A 110 -21.45 25.05 9.74
C GLU A 110 -21.49 26.09 10.87
N ASN A 111 -21.12 25.75 12.09
CA ASN A 111 -21.18 26.68 13.22
C ASN A 111 -19.78 27.09 13.72
N SER A 112 -18.73 26.68 13.00
CA SER A 112 -17.37 27.00 13.40
C SER A 112 -17.06 28.49 13.27
N ALA A 113 -16.27 28.99 14.22
CA ALA A 113 -15.66 30.32 14.17
C ALA A 113 -14.34 30.32 13.38
N ASP A 114 -13.78 29.13 13.11
CA ASP A 114 -12.60 28.96 12.27
C ASP A 114 -12.98 29.13 10.80
N LYS A 115 -12.25 30.00 10.09
CA LYS A 115 -12.54 30.33 8.69
C LYS A 115 -12.25 29.17 7.74
N ASP A 116 -11.26 28.34 8.04
CA ASP A 116 -10.86 27.22 7.20
C ASP A 116 -11.85 26.05 7.36
N GLU A 117 -12.37 25.83 8.58
CA GLU A 117 -13.48 24.88 8.81
C GLU A 117 -14.77 25.33 8.12
N ARG A 118 -15.05 26.64 8.14
CA ARG A 118 -16.16 27.24 7.38
C ARG A 118 -16.00 27.09 5.87
N GLU A 119 -14.79 27.27 5.35
CA GLU A 119 -14.50 27.06 3.94
C GLU A 119 -14.69 25.60 3.55
N LEU A 120 -14.23 24.65 4.38
CA LEU A 120 -14.49 23.23 4.18
C LEU A 120 -16.00 22.94 4.12
N PHE A 121 -16.80 23.48 5.03
CA PHE A 121 -18.27 23.35 4.99
C PHE A 121 -18.85 23.80 3.64
N LEU A 122 -18.50 25.00 3.17
CA LEU A 122 -18.99 25.56 1.91
C LEU A 122 -18.58 24.70 0.70
N MET A 123 -17.39 24.10 0.73
CA MET A 123 -16.97 23.17 -0.31
C MET A 123 -17.78 21.86 -0.28
N ILE A 124 -18.08 21.33 0.91
CA ILE A 124 -18.93 20.14 1.05
C ILE A 124 -20.36 20.45 0.57
N GLU A 125 -20.92 21.59 0.97
CA GLU A 125 -22.23 22.10 0.53
C GLU A 125 -22.32 22.17 -1.00
N LYS A 126 -21.29 22.76 -1.63
CA LYS A 126 -21.19 22.83 -3.09
C LYS A 126 -21.12 21.45 -3.75
N GLU A 127 -20.44 20.47 -3.13
CA GLU A 127 -20.40 19.09 -3.63
C GLU A 127 -21.74 18.35 -3.48
N MET A 128 -22.53 18.67 -2.46
CA MET A 128 -23.88 18.12 -2.27
C MET A 128 -24.92 18.75 -3.21
N GLY A 129 -24.74 20.02 -3.56
CA GLY A 129 -25.66 20.78 -4.40
C GLY A 129 -26.87 21.36 -3.66
N PHE A 130 -26.86 21.37 -2.33
CA PHE A 130 -27.84 22.04 -1.47
C PHE A 130 -27.24 22.38 -0.11
N SER A 131 -27.84 23.34 0.58
CA SER A 131 -27.49 23.72 1.95
C SER A 131 -28.22 22.86 2.99
N PRO A 132 -27.52 22.24 3.96
CA PRO A 132 -28.17 21.58 5.09
C PRO A 132 -29.00 22.54 5.97
N GLY A 133 -28.63 23.83 5.97
CA GLY A 133 -29.24 24.88 6.80
C GLY A 133 -30.48 25.54 6.20
N GLU A 134 -30.72 25.37 4.89
CA GLU A 134 -31.94 25.86 4.23
C GLU A 134 -33.12 24.92 4.53
N ALA A 135 -33.69 25.13 5.73
CA ALA A 135 -35.00 24.68 6.20
C ALA A 135 -35.21 23.16 6.33
N GLY A 136 -34.90 22.58 7.50
CA GLY A 136 -35.70 21.53 8.17
C GLY A 136 -36.12 20.25 7.44
N VAL A 137 -35.64 20.00 6.21
CA VAL A 137 -36.18 18.98 5.29
C VAL A 137 -35.17 17.87 4.98
N CYS A 138 -33.87 18.11 5.16
CA CYS A 138 -32.82 17.14 4.82
C CYS A 138 -32.41 16.29 6.04
N GLY A 139 -32.73 15.00 6.02
CA GLY A 139 -32.33 14.06 7.07
C GLY A 139 -30.84 13.72 7.02
N ALA A 140 -30.31 13.13 8.09
CA ALA A 140 -28.92 12.66 8.13
C ALA A 140 -28.57 11.76 6.94
N MET A 141 -29.52 10.89 6.56
CA MET A 141 -29.37 9.98 5.42
C MET A 141 -29.34 10.69 4.07
N ASP A 142 -30.06 11.80 3.92
CA ASP A 142 -30.07 12.58 2.68
C ASP A 142 -28.73 13.28 2.46
N ILE A 143 -28.13 13.85 3.52
CA ILE A 143 -26.76 14.38 3.51
C ILE A 143 -25.78 13.28 3.09
N ALA A 144 -25.85 12.13 3.77
CA ALA A 144 -24.93 11.04 3.53
C ALA A 144 -25.04 10.49 2.10
N LYS A 145 -26.25 10.26 1.58
CA LYS A 145 -26.50 9.81 0.21
C LYS A 145 -26.04 10.83 -0.83
N SER A 146 -26.20 12.12 -0.56
CA SER A 146 -25.81 13.17 -1.49
C SER A 146 -24.29 13.25 -1.64
N LEU A 147 -23.55 13.20 -0.53
CA LEU A 147 -22.09 13.05 -0.56
C LEU A 147 -21.67 11.72 -1.18
N TRP A 148 -22.38 10.63 -0.88
CA TRP A 148 -22.09 9.32 -1.46
C TRP A 148 -22.31 9.27 -2.98
N ASN A 149 -23.21 10.07 -3.53
CA ASN A 149 -23.43 10.15 -4.98
C ASN A 149 -22.60 11.23 -5.66
N SER A 150 -22.06 12.18 -4.88
CA SER A 150 -21.20 13.23 -5.39
C SER A 150 -19.91 12.69 -6.00
N ARG A 151 -19.46 13.41 -7.03
CA ARG A 151 -18.23 13.15 -7.78
C ARG A 151 -17.09 14.09 -7.41
N GLY A 152 -17.29 14.90 -6.37
CA GLY A 152 -16.34 15.88 -5.87
C GLY A 152 -15.09 15.27 -5.24
N ILE A 153 -14.14 16.11 -4.84
CA ILE A 153 -12.88 15.66 -4.23
C ILE A 153 -13.09 15.27 -2.76
N ILE A 154 -13.83 16.07 -1.99
CA ILE A 154 -14.07 15.81 -0.57
C ILE A 154 -14.89 14.53 -0.40
N SER A 155 -15.94 14.40 -1.19
CA SER A 155 -16.79 13.20 -1.24
C SER A 155 -16.01 11.93 -1.60
N ARG A 156 -14.98 12.03 -2.44
CA ARG A 156 -14.07 10.90 -2.74
C ARG A 156 -13.24 10.51 -1.53
N TYR A 157 -12.67 11.47 -0.80
CA TYR A 157 -11.95 11.19 0.44
C TYR A 157 -12.86 10.63 1.54
N ILE A 158 -14.11 11.09 1.64
CA ILE A 158 -15.10 10.54 2.58
C ILE A 158 -15.41 9.06 2.27
N LYS A 159 -15.61 8.70 1.00
CA LYS A 159 -15.81 7.29 0.60
C LYS A 159 -14.58 6.43 0.89
N TRP A 160 -13.41 6.99 0.62
CA TRP A 160 -12.14 6.32 0.82
C TRP A 160 -11.82 6.09 2.31
N ILE A 161 -12.02 7.09 3.17
CA ILE A 161 -11.85 6.89 4.60
C ILE A 161 -12.90 5.92 5.16
N LYS A 162 -14.11 5.90 4.60
CA LYS A 162 -15.13 4.94 4.99
C LYS A 162 -14.72 3.49 4.67
N LEU A 163 -14.04 3.25 3.53
CA LEU A 163 -13.43 1.95 3.24
C LEU A 163 -12.44 1.52 4.35
N LEU A 164 -11.63 2.46 4.86
CA LEU A 164 -10.66 2.22 5.94
C LEU A 164 -11.30 1.94 7.31
N THR A 165 -12.62 2.03 7.44
CA THR A 165 -13.35 1.67 8.67
C THR A 165 -13.74 0.19 8.76
N GLY A 166 -13.39 -0.62 7.75
CA GLY A 166 -13.64 -2.06 7.77
C GLY A 166 -12.64 -2.86 8.59
N TYR A 167 -13.02 -4.12 8.85
CA TYR A 167 -12.04 -5.14 9.25
C TYR A 167 -11.05 -5.36 8.10
N ARG A 168 -9.76 -5.61 8.39
CA ARG A 168 -8.72 -5.77 7.35
C ARG A 168 -9.05 -6.94 6.42
N TYR A 169 -9.67 -8.01 6.93
CA TYR A 169 -10.12 -9.13 6.10
C TYR A 169 -11.23 -8.73 5.12
N GLU A 170 -12.12 -7.80 5.48
CA GLU A 170 -13.18 -7.30 4.58
C GLU A 170 -12.62 -6.34 3.54
N ILE A 171 -11.67 -5.49 3.95
CA ILE A 171 -10.91 -4.64 3.02
C ILE A 171 -10.17 -5.53 2.00
N THR A 172 -9.62 -6.65 2.47
CA THR A 172 -8.96 -7.65 1.61
C THR A 172 -9.95 -8.36 0.68
N ASN A 173 -11.12 -8.77 1.17
CA ASN A 173 -12.19 -9.32 0.33
C ASN A 173 -12.56 -8.33 -0.78
N ARG A 174 -12.69 -7.05 -0.44
CA ARG A 174 -13.01 -6.02 -1.44
C ARG A 174 -11.92 -5.85 -2.49
N LEU A 175 -10.64 -5.90 -2.11
CA LEU A 175 -9.53 -5.94 -3.07
C LEU A 175 -9.67 -7.13 -4.02
N ILE A 176 -9.90 -8.32 -3.49
CA ILE A 176 -10.05 -9.56 -4.26
C ILE A 176 -11.27 -9.46 -5.20
N ASP A 177 -12.41 -8.98 -4.72
CA ASP A 177 -13.65 -8.87 -5.47
C ASP A 177 -13.57 -7.82 -6.58
N THR A 178 -12.86 -6.71 -6.31
CA THR A 178 -12.63 -5.63 -7.29
C THR A 178 -12.11 -6.18 -8.60
N TYR A 179 -11.16 -7.12 -8.55
CA TYR A 179 -10.55 -7.67 -9.76
C TYR A 179 -11.13 -9.02 -10.19
N SER A 180 -11.74 -9.78 -9.28
CA SER A 180 -12.43 -11.03 -9.64
C SER A 180 -13.62 -10.80 -10.59
N SER A 181 -14.29 -9.64 -10.47
CA SER A 181 -15.43 -9.26 -11.34
C SER A 181 -15.03 -8.96 -12.80
N SER A 182 -13.75 -8.71 -13.08
CA SER A 182 -13.25 -8.30 -14.40
C SER A 182 -13.02 -9.47 -15.38
N GLY A 183 -13.38 -10.70 -14.99
CA GLY A 183 -13.06 -11.92 -15.73
C GLY A 183 -11.58 -12.33 -15.64
N THR A 184 -10.79 -11.62 -14.84
CA THR A 184 -9.36 -11.88 -14.63
C THR A 184 -9.08 -12.10 -13.15
N THR A 185 -8.79 -13.34 -12.77
CA THR A 185 -8.52 -13.69 -11.38
C THR A 185 -7.05 -13.44 -11.05
N VAL A 186 -6.78 -12.68 -10.00
CA VAL A 186 -5.45 -12.59 -9.36
C VAL A 186 -5.29 -13.78 -8.41
N ASP A 187 -4.16 -14.48 -8.55
CA ASP A 187 -3.86 -15.72 -7.83
C ASP A 187 -3.21 -15.46 -6.47
N LEU A 188 -2.36 -14.43 -6.39
CA LEU A 188 -1.66 -14.01 -5.17
C LEU A 188 -1.62 -12.48 -5.07
N PHE A 189 -1.92 -11.96 -3.88
CA PHE A 189 -1.73 -10.56 -3.52
C PHE A 189 -0.64 -10.44 -2.45
N THR A 190 0.18 -9.40 -2.52
CA THR A 190 1.18 -9.12 -1.48
C THR A 190 0.97 -7.73 -0.87
N PRO A 191 0.05 -7.59 0.12
CA PRO A 191 -0.20 -6.31 0.77
C PRO A 191 1.06 -5.74 1.42
N ALA A 192 1.46 -4.53 1.05
CA ALA A 192 2.52 -3.79 1.69
C ALA A 192 1.95 -3.10 2.93
N LEU A 193 2.42 -3.44 4.13
CA LEU A 193 2.11 -2.65 5.31
C LEU A 193 3.00 -1.40 5.35
N ILE A 194 2.61 -0.43 6.19
CA ILE A 194 3.35 0.82 6.41
C ILE A 194 3.50 1.11 7.90
N ASP A 195 4.63 1.70 8.28
CA ASP A 195 4.93 2.16 9.65
C ASP A 195 5.43 3.60 9.56
N TYR A 196 4.60 4.53 10.01
CA TYR A 196 4.87 5.98 9.96
C TYR A 196 4.99 6.60 11.35
N ASP A 197 4.84 5.83 12.43
CA ASP A 197 4.71 6.33 13.81
C ASP A 197 5.85 7.27 14.21
N ARG A 198 7.08 6.93 13.80
CA ARG A 198 8.27 7.72 14.12
C ARG A 198 8.41 8.97 13.26
N TRP A 199 7.68 9.08 12.15
CA TRP A 199 7.88 10.11 11.13
C TRP A 199 6.81 11.20 11.11
N VAL A 200 5.62 10.92 11.66
CA VAL A 200 4.52 11.90 11.76
C VAL A 200 4.15 12.23 13.21
N ASP A 201 3.16 13.10 13.42
CA ASP A 201 2.93 13.74 14.73
C ASP A 201 2.03 12.94 15.68
N ASP A 202 1.51 11.79 15.23
CA ASP A 202 0.66 10.86 15.97
C ASP A 202 1.14 9.40 15.77
N GLN A 203 0.40 8.43 16.31
CA GLN A 203 0.76 7.01 16.32
C GLN A 203 -0.44 6.15 15.94
N SER A 204 -0.16 5.00 15.34
CA SER A 204 -1.15 3.95 15.09
C SER A 204 -1.76 3.43 16.38
N LYS A 205 -3.06 3.13 16.35
CA LYS A 205 -3.77 2.55 17.50
C LYS A 205 -3.53 1.04 17.62
N THR A 206 -3.30 0.36 16.49
CA THR A 206 -2.91 -1.06 16.46
C THR A 206 -1.39 -1.14 16.35
N SER A 207 -0.74 -1.74 17.35
CA SER A 207 0.70 -1.90 17.40
C SER A 207 1.21 -2.89 16.34
N LEU A 208 2.48 -2.80 15.94
CA LEU A 208 3.07 -3.73 14.96
C LEU A 208 2.86 -5.22 15.31
N PRO A 209 3.04 -5.69 16.56
CA PRO A 209 2.80 -7.09 16.90
C PRO A 209 1.34 -7.50 16.74
N GLU A 210 0.40 -6.58 17.03
CA GLU A 210 -1.02 -6.81 16.80
C GLU A 210 -1.35 -6.86 15.30
N GLN A 211 -0.75 -5.98 14.49
CA GLN A 211 -0.91 -6.01 13.04
C GLN A 211 -0.41 -7.33 12.44
N ILE A 212 0.75 -7.84 12.88
CA ILE A 212 1.27 -9.16 12.46
C ILE A 212 0.26 -10.27 12.79
N GLN A 213 -0.29 -10.26 14.01
CA GLN A 213 -1.26 -11.27 14.45
C GLN A 213 -2.57 -11.25 13.65
N LEU A 214 -3.06 -10.06 13.29
CA LEU A 214 -4.27 -9.91 12.48
C LEU A 214 -4.00 -10.33 11.02
N MET A 215 -2.86 -9.93 10.46
CA MET A 215 -2.50 -10.33 9.11
C MET A 215 -2.27 -11.84 9.00
N GLU A 216 -1.67 -12.51 9.98
CA GLU A 216 -1.58 -13.99 9.98
C GLU A 216 -2.96 -14.64 9.89
N ARG A 217 -3.92 -14.16 10.68
CA ARG A 217 -5.30 -14.65 10.65
C ARG A 217 -5.97 -14.36 9.32
N ASN A 218 -5.70 -13.20 8.73
CA ASN A 218 -6.20 -12.87 7.41
C ASN A 218 -5.60 -13.80 6.34
N ILE A 219 -4.30 -14.13 6.38
CA ILE A 219 -3.69 -15.13 5.49
C ILE A 219 -4.41 -16.48 5.60
N ARG A 220 -4.69 -16.93 6.84
CA ARG A 220 -5.45 -18.17 7.09
C ARG A 220 -6.88 -18.09 6.53
N TYR A 221 -7.58 -16.98 6.79
CA TYR A 221 -8.94 -16.76 6.31
C TYR A 221 -8.99 -16.77 4.77
N GLN A 222 -8.02 -16.14 4.12
CA GLN A 222 -7.86 -16.10 2.66
C GLN A 222 -7.22 -17.35 2.07
N GLN A 223 -6.95 -18.39 2.88
CA GLN A 223 -6.34 -19.66 2.44
C GLN A 223 -5.02 -19.44 1.66
N GLY A 224 -4.15 -18.55 2.13
CA GLY A 224 -2.84 -18.27 1.53
C GLY A 224 -2.88 -17.49 0.20
N ARG A 225 -4.02 -16.87 -0.17
CA ARG A 225 -4.11 -15.97 -1.33
C ARG A 225 -3.47 -14.60 -1.11
N ILE A 226 -3.08 -14.28 0.12
CA ILE A 226 -2.36 -13.05 0.46
C ILE A 226 -1.09 -13.39 1.25
N HIS A 227 0.00 -12.66 1.01
CA HIS A 227 1.23 -12.72 1.80
C HIS A 227 1.86 -11.32 1.95
N PRO A 228 1.73 -10.68 3.12
CA PRO A 228 2.08 -9.26 3.25
C PRO A 228 3.58 -9.00 3.34
N TYR A 229 4.00 -7.77 3.00
CA TYR A 229 5.31 -7.25 3.38
C TYR A 229 5.24 -6.57 4.74
N PHE A 230 6.25 -6.79 5.57
CA PHE A 230 6.42 -6.18 6.88
C PHE A 230 6.95 -4.75 6.73
N PRO A 231 6.38 -3.75 7.42
CA PRO A 231 6.82 -2.36 7.31
C PRO A 231 8.09 -2.14 8.14
N PHE A 232 9.24 -2.12 7.49
CA PHE A 232 10.50 -1.87 8.18
C PHE A 232 10.71 -0.35 8.36
N ASP A 233 10.93 0.08 9.60
CA ASP A 233 11.27 1.46 9.93
C ASP A 233 12.70 1.54 10.49
N PRO A 234 13.65 2.15 9.75
CA PRO A 234 15.02 2.28 10.25
C PRO A 234 15.12 3.18 11.48
N TRP A 235 14.17 4.10 11.71
CA TRP A 235 14.16 4.88 12.95
C TRP A 235 13.90 3.95 14.14
N ARG A 236 12.80 3.19 14.11
CA ARG A 236 12.46 2.21 15.15
C ARG A 236 13.59 1.20 15.42
N GLU A 237 14.26 0.70 14.38
CA GLU A 237 15.45 -0.15 14.55
C GLU A 237 16.63 0.58 15.19
N SER A 238 16.88 1.83 14.80
CA SER A 238 18.08 2.55 15.22
C SER A 238 18.06 3.06 16.66
N VAL A 239 16.88 3.41 17.19
CA VAL A 239 16.72 4.08 18.49
C VAL A 239 15.45 3.65 19.23
N GLY A 240 15.06 2.39 19.12
CA GLY A 240 13.94 1.82 19.87
C GLY A 240 14.03 2.15 21.38
N PRO A 241 12.90 2.41 22.07
CA PRO A 241 12.88 2.59 23.52
C PRO A 241 13.62 1.44 24.20
N GLU A 242 14.34 1.75 25.27
CA GLU A 242 15.02 0.71 26.04
C GLU A 242 13.99 -0.35 26.49
N GLY A 243 14.18 -1.60 26.04
CA GLY A 243 13.26 -2.72 26.30
C GLY A 243 12.20 -2.99 25.23
N GLU A 244 12.15 -2.23 24.13
CA GLU A 244 11.32 -2.54 22.95
C GLU A 244 12.15 -3.22 21.85
N GLU A 245 11.52 -4.19 21.18
CA GLU A 245 12.12 -4.87 20.03
C GLU A 245 12.14 -3.98 18.78
N GLY A 246 13.27 -3.96 18.08
CA GLY A 246 13.47 -3.19 16.84
C GLY A 246 12.70 -3.75 15.64
N SER A 247 12.69 -3.02 14.52
CA SER A 247 12.02 -3.46 13.29
C SER A 247 12.61 -4.76 12.73
N LEU A 248 13.89 -5.03 12.93
CA LEU A 248 14.50 -6.27 12.44
C LEU A 248 14.00 -7.50 13.19
N TYR A 249 13.77 -7.39 14.49
CA TYR A 249 13.17 -8.46 15.28
C TYR A 249 11.78 -8.81 14.75
N TRP A 250 10.91 -7.81 14.58
CA TRP A 250 9.55 -8.04 14.11
C TRP A 250 9.48 -8.49 12.66
N LEU A 251 10.42 -8.06 11.80
CA LEU A 251 10.55 -8.62 10.45
C LEU A 251 10.83 -10.13 10.50
N LYS A 252 11.79 -10.56 11.34
CA LYS A 252 12.13 -11.98 11.52
C LYS A 252 10.91 -12.77 11.98
N GLU A 253 10.23 -12.33 13.04
CA GLU A 253 9.00 -12.97 13.52
C GLU A 253 7.97 -13.08 12.39
N ALA A 254 7.74 -11.99 11.65
CA ALA A 254 6.74 -11.93 10.59
C ALA A 254 7.00 -12.95 9.46
N VAL A 255 8.23 -13.00 8.92
CA VAL A 255 8.57 -13.85 7.77
C VAL A 255 8.85 -15.30 8.16
N GLU A 256 9.33 -15.55 9.37
CA GLU A 256 9.67 -16.91 9.83
C GLU A 256 8.46 -17.64 10.43
N LYS A 257 7.49 -16.92 11.01
CA LYS A 257 6.40 -17.55 11.79
C LYS A 257 4.99 -17.18 11.32
N HIS A 258 4.82 -16.01 10.70
CA HIS A 258 3.49 -15.45 10.43
C HIS A 258 3.14 -15.36 8.94
N GLY A 259 3.97 -15.93 8.07
CA GLY A 259 3.69 -16.05 6.64
C GLY A 259 3.87 -14.75 5.85
N PHE A 260 4.62 -13.76 6.36
CA PHE A 260 4.94 -12.57 5.59
C PHE A 260 5.94 -12.90 4.47
N ILE A 261 5.83 -12.21 3.33
CA ILE A 261 6.63 -12.48 2.13
C ILE A 261 7.99 -11.77 2.16
N GLY A 262 8.06 -10.60 2.78
CA GLY A 262 9.30 -9.83 2.89
C GLY A 262 9.14 -8.47 3.56
N ALA A 263 9.99 -7.51 3.22
CA ALA A 263 10.02 -6.19 3.84
C ALA A 263 9.52 -5.08 2.90
N LYS A 264 8.84 -4.07 3.46
CA LYS A 264 8.44 -2.83 2.80
C LYS A 264 9.21 -1.67 3.42
N LEU A 265 9.76 -0.81 2.56
CA LEU A 265 10.37 0.47 2.93
C LEU A 265 9.61 1.63 2.28
N TYR A 266 9.61 2.77 2.96
CA TYR A 266 9.01 4.02 2.49
C TYR A 266 9.96 5.22 2.71
N PRO A 267 11.01 5.34 1.88
CA PRO A 267 11.99 6.44 1.94
C PRO A 267 11.41 7.87 2.03
N PRO A 268 10.27 8.22 1.36
CA PRO A 268 9.67 9.55 1.48
C PRO A 268 9.29 9.97 2.91
N MET A 269 9.33 9.06 3.89
CA MET A 269 9.18 9.40 5.30
C MET A 269 10.36 10.21 5.87
N GLY A 270 11.54 10.14 5.24
CA GLY A 270 12.71 10.89 5.68
C GLY A 270 13.99 10.08 5.81
N TYR A 271 14.15 8.98 5.06
CA TYR A 271 15.40 8.22 5.02
C TYR A 271 15.67 7.73 3.60
N SER A 272 16.92 7.44 3.27
CA SER A 272 17.31 6.80 2.01
C SER A 272 17.81 5.37 2.25
N ALA A 273 18.00 4.59 1.19
CA ALA A 273 18.50 3.22 1.30
C ALA A 273 19.88 3.17 1.98
N LEU A 274 20.76 4.12 1.64
CA LEU A 274 22.06 4.39 2.23
C LEU A 274 22.31 5.91 2.21
N ASP A 275 23.49 6.36 2.66
CA ASP A 275 23.92 7.76 2.67
C ASP A 275 23.06 8.67 3.56
N ASN A 276 22.42 8.10 4.59
CA ASN A 276 21.58 8.88 5.50
C ASN A 276 22.38 9.92 6.29
N GLU A 277 23.63 9.63 6.63
CA GLU A 277 24.53 10.58 7.31
C GLU A 277 24.73 11.91 6.55
N LYS A 278 24.49 11.93 5.23
CA LYS A 278 24.63 13.13 4.39
C LYS A 278 23.41 14.06 4.49
N HIS A 279 22.27 13.57 4.96
CA HIS A 279 21.07 14.38 5.14
C HIS A 279 21.21 15.26 6.39
N GLN A 280 20.94 16.56 6.22
CA GLN A 280 21.03 17.52 7.32
C GLN A 280 19.66 17.82 7.95
N ASN A 281 18.58 17.58 7.22
CA ASN A 281 17.21 17.78 7.67
C ASN A 281 16.58 16.45 8.13
N TYR A 282 16.15 16.41 9.39
CA TYR A 282 15.32 15.35 9.96
C TYR A 282 14.20 15.99 10.78
N PRO A 283 13.08 15.29 11.06
CA PRO A 283 12.02 15.82 11.91
C PRO A 283 12.58 16.35 13.23
N ASN A 284 11.99 17.41 13.78
CA ASN A 284 12.51 18.07 14.98
C ASN A 284 12.67 17.14 16.19
N LYS A 285 11.83 16.10 16.27
CA LYS A 285 11.86 15.07 17.31
C LYS A 285 12.96 14.00 17.09
N ALA A 286 13.70 14.05 15.99
CA ALA A 286 14.79 13.13 15.72
C ALA A 286 16.00 13.37 16.64
N PRO A 287 16.74 12.30 17.01
CA PRO A 287 18.00 12.42 17.72
C PRO A 287 18.97 13.41 17.05
N LYS A 288 19.78 14.07 17.88
CA LYS A 288 20.81 15.02 17.44
C LYS A 288 22.19 14.50 17.86
N PRO A 289 23.26 14.79 17.09
CA PRO A 289 23.28 15.57 15.85
C PRO A 289 22.69 14.80 14.64
N PRO A 290 22.18 15.51 13.61
CA PRO A 290 21.59 14.90 12.40
C PRO A 290 22.47 13.85 11.73
N GLU A 291 23.78 14.11 11.65
CA GLU A 291 24.75 13.20 11.04
C GLU A 291 24.86 11.87 11.81
N GLU A 292 24.82 11.91 13.15
CA GLU A 292 24.88 10.70 13.98
C GLU A 292 23.59 9.88 13.87
N PHE A 293 22.44 10.56 13.81
CA PHE A 293 21.17 9.89 13.53
C PHE A 293 21.14 9.30 12.12
N GLY A 294 21.64 10.01 11.11
CA GLY A 294 21.80 9.46 9.77
C GLY A 294 22.69 8.21 9.76
N ARG A 295 23.82 8.23 10.48
CA ARG A 295 24.67 7.04 10.67
C ARG A 295 23.94 5.88 11.37
N SER A 296 23.03 6.16 12.31
CA SER A 296 22.25 5.10 12.96
C SER A 296 21.21 4.49 12.03
N LEU A 297 20.57 5.29 11.17
CA LEU A 297 19.68 4.81 10.11
C LEU A 297 20.45 3.95 9.10
N ASP A 298 21.65 4.37 8.69
CA ASP A 298 22.51 3.62 7.77
C ASP A 298 22.95 2.26 8.35
N ARG A 299 23.14 2.15 9.67
CA ARG A 299 23.37 0.86 10.35
C ARG A 299 22.11 -0.01 10.33
N ALA A 300 20.95 0.55 10.65
CA ALA A 300 19.68 -0.17 10.60
C ALA A 300 19.36 -0.73 9.21
N MET A 301 19.57 0.08 8.16
CA MET A 301 19.38 -0.34 6.77
C MET A 301 20.35 -1.46 6.36
N ARG A 302 21.62 -1.37 6.77
CA ARG A 302 22.59 -2.46 6.52
C ARG A 302 22.20 -3.76 7.23
N SER A 303 21.72 -3.69 8.47
CA SER A 303 21.24 -4.88 9.19
C SER A 303 20.06 -5.54 8.45
N LEU A 304 19.11 -4.74 7.93
CA LEU A 304 18.04 -5.23 7.07
C LEU A 304 18.59 -5.90 5.80
N PHE A 305 19.47 -5.22 5.07
CA PHE A 305 20.00 -5.72 3.79
C PHE A 305 20.79 -7.02 3.95
N SER A 306 21.64 -7.12 4.98
CA SER A 306 22.36 -8.36 5.31
C SER A 306 21.37 -9.51 5.54
N TYR A 307 20.39 -9.31 6.44
CA TYR A 307 19.42 -10.34 6.76
C TYR A 307 18.59 -10.75 5.54
N CYS A 308 18.11 -9.78 4.75
CA CYS A 308 17.32 -10.05 3.56
C CYS A 308 18.11 -10.80 2.48
N GLN A 309 19.36 -10.42 2.23
CA GLN A 309 20.22 -11.10 1.27
C GLN A 309 20.54 -12.54 1.71
N GLU A 310 20.91 -12.74 2.99
CA GLU A 310 21.26 -14.06 3.53
C GLU A 310 20.07 -15.02 3.54
N ASN A 311 18.86 -14.51 3.80
CA ASN A 311 17.66 -15.32 3.98
C ASN A 311 16.75 -15.32 2.75
N ASP A 312 17.20 -14.75 1.63
CA ASP A 312 16.43 -14.68 0.39
C ASP A 312 15.06 -14.02 0.63
N ILE A 313 15.03 -12.85 1.27
CA ILE A 313 13.82 -12.10 1.57
C ILE A 313 13.73 -10.89 0.63
N PRO A 314 12.65 -10.74 -0.17
CA PRO A 314 12.46 -9.60 -1.05
C PRO A 314 12.19 -8.31 -0.28
N ILE A 315 12.67 -7.19 -0.82
CA ILE A 315 12.37 -5.84 -0.35
C ILE A 315 11.56 -5.11 -1.41
N LEU A 316 10.36 -4.66 -1.06
CA LEU A 316 9.62 -3.67 -1.83
C LEU A 316 9.91 -2.27 -1.26
N THR A 317 10.24 -1.30 -2.09
CA THR A 317 10.52 0.07 -1.63
C THR A 317 9.78 1.11 -2.45
N HIS A 318 9.29 2.17 -1.80
CA HIS A 318 8.79 3.32 -2.54
C HIS A 318 9.96 4.01 -3.25
N CYS A 319 9.87 4.17 -4.58
CA CYS A 319 10.94 4.78 -5.37
C CYS A 319 10.51 6.07 -6.09
N ALA A 320 9.27 6.54 -5.98
CA ALA A 320 8.85 7.81 -6.59
C ALA A 320 9.04 9.01 -5.64
N ASN A 321 9.34 10.19 -6.21
CA ASN A 321 9.36 11.46 -5.49
C ASN A 321 7.93 11.96 -5.22
N SER A 322 7.28 11.41 -4.20
CA SER A 322 5.87 11.67 -3.90
C SER A 322 5.51 11.37 -2.45
N ASN A 323 4.37 11.91 -1.96
CA ASN A 323 3.77 11.56 -0.67
C ASN A 323 4.75 11.69 0.51
N GLU A 324 5.55 12.75 0.49
CA GLU A 324 6.58 13.02 1.48
C GLU A 324 6.00 13.62 2.77
N THR A 325 6.68 13.41 3.91
CA THR A 325 6.24 13.97 5.19
C THR A 325 6.73 15.39 5.44
N GLU A 326 7.84 15.76 4.82
CA GLU A 326 8.46 17.08 4.90
C GLU A 326 9.06 17.42 3.53
N ASN A 327 9.24 18.72 3.28
CA ASN A 327 9.77 19.21 2.01
C ASN A 327 11.10 18.51 1.64
N CYS A 328 11.19 18.04 0.39
CA CYS A 328 12.33 17.32 -0.19
C CYS A 328 12.58 15.90 0.36
N PHE A 329 11.74 15.36 1.24
CA PHE A 329 11.94 13.98 1.70
C PHE A 329 11.66 12.95 0.61
N GLY A 330 10.79 13.24 -0.36
CA GLY A 330 10.53 12.39 -1.52
C GLY A 330 11.78 12.15 -2.37
N GLU A 331 12.73 13.08 -2.39
CA GLU A 331 14.03 12.90 -3.07
C GLU A 331 14.86 11.75 -2.49
N ARG A 332 14.60 11.34 -1.24
CA ARG A 332 15.30 10.24 -0.58
C ARG A 332 14.92 8.86 -1.14
N ALA A 333 13.85 8.79 -1.92
CA ALA A 333 13.45 7.61 -2.68
C ALA A 333 14.28 7.38 -3.96
N HIS A 334 15.24 8.27 -4.26
CA HIS A 334 15.97 8.26 -5.54
C HIS A 334 16.78 6.96 -5.78
N PRO A 335 16.73 6.38 -7.00
CA PRO A 335 17.35 5.09 -7.33
C PRO A 335 18.87 5.07 -7.10
N LYS A 336 19.54 6.23 -7.17
CA LYS A 336 20.97 6.37 -6.79
C LYS A 336 21.32 5.71 -5.45
N TYR A 337 20.46 5.82 -4.43
CA TYR A 337 20.74 5.25 -3.12
C TYR A 337 20.66 3.71 -3.15
N TRP A 338 19.80 3.17 -4.01
CA TRP A 338 19.73 1.73 -4.26
C TRP A 338 20.87 1.23 -5.13
N ALA A 339 21.29 2.01 -6.13
CA ALA A 339 22.48 1.71 -6.94
C ALA A 339 23.72 1.54 -6.06
N GLN A 340 23.91 2.42 -5.07
CA GLN A 340 24.98 2.30 -4.07
C GLN A 340 24.90 0.99 -3.27
N ALA A 341 23.69 0.52 -2.91
CA ALA A 341 23.54 -0.69 -2.12
C ALA A 341 23.81 -1.97 -2.93
N VAL A 342 23.30 -2.03 -4.17
CA VAL A 342 23.26 -3.28 -4.96
C VAL A 342 24.28 -3.31 -6.11
N SER A 343 24.54 -2.20 -6.78
CA SER A 343 25.45 -2.14 -7.93
C SER A 343 26.88 -1.92 -7.48
N ASP A 344 27.09 -0.92 -6.61
CA ASP A 344 28.41 -0.43 -6.22
C ASP A 344 28.84 -0.91 -4.82
N GLY A 345 27.98 -1.63 -4.10
CA GLY A 345 28.10 -1.84 -2.66
C GLY A 345 28.05 -3.29 -2.19
N GLU A 346 27.72 -3.41 -0.90
CA GLU A 346 27.93 -4.60 -0.07
C GLU A 346 26.87 -5.71 -0.31
N PHE A 347 25.78 -5.42 -1.05
CA PHE A 347 24.60 -6.29 -1.14
C PHE A 347 24.23 -6.68 -2.59
N PRO A 348 25.13 -7.34 -3.36
CA PRO A 348 24.90 -7.63 -4.78
C PRO A 348 23.78 -8.65 -5.05
N MET A 349 23.45 -9.50 -4.07
CA MET A 349 22.44 -10.54 -4.18
C MET A 349 21.06 -10.09 -3.66
N LEU A 350 20.96 -8.89 -3.06
CA LEU A 350 19.71 -8.36 -2.52
C LEU A 350 18.62 -8.27 -3.59
N ARG A 351 17.44 -8.83 -3.30
CA ARG A 351 16.27 -8.70 -4.16
C ARG A 351 15.48 -7.46 -3.76
N VAL A 352 15.45 -6.46 -4.64
CA VAL A 352 14.71 -5.22 -4.40
C VAL A 352 13.78 -4.89 -5.56
N CYS A 353 12.55 -4.49 -5.25
CA CYS A 353 11.60 -3.93 -6.19
C CYS A 353 11.44 -2.43 -5.93
N LEU A 354 11.83 -1.61 -6.91
CA LEU A 354 11.71 -0.16 -6.92
C LEU A 354 10.29 0.24 -7.36
N GLY A 355 9.47 0.64 -6.39
CA GLY A 355 8.04 0.82 -6.60
C GLY A 355 7.66 2.02 -7.46
N HIS A 356 6.53 1.88 -8.15
CA HIS A 356 5.98 2.86 -9.11
C HIS A 356 6.93 3.22 -10.27
N TYR A 357 7.95 2.38 -10.52
CA TYR A 357 9.00 2.62 -11.50
C TYR A 357 9.70 3.98 -11.34
N GLY A 358 9.72 4.53 -10.12
CA GLY A 358 10.25 5.86 -9.87
C GLY A 358 9.38 7.03 -10.34
N GLY A 359 8.14 6.76 -10.77
CA GLY A 359 7.19 7.74 -11.31
C GLY A 359 7.22 7.77 -12.84
N LEU A 360 6.19 7.19 -13.47
CA LEU A 360 6.11 7.07 -14.93
C LEU A 360 5.98 8.41 -15.67
N ASP A 361 5.61 9.49 -15.00
CA ASP A 361 5.57 10.82 -15.63
C ASP A 361 6.98 11.29 -16.06
N SER A 362 8.04 10.73 -15.45
CA SER A 362 9.45 11.00 -15.80
C SER A 362 10.00 10.19 -16.99
N LEU A 363 9.19 9.31 -17.61
CA LEU A 363 9.62 8.47 -18.76
C LEU A 363 10.14 9.27 -19.96
N LYS A 364 9.81 10.57 -20.05
CA LYS A 364 10.22 11.44 -21.16
C LYS A 364 11.61 12.05 -20.98
N GLU A 365 12.23 11.89 -19.82
CA GLU A 365 13.51 12.51 -19.48
C GLU A 365 14.69 11.54 -19.71
N ILE A 366 15.65 11.92 -20.57
CA ILE A 366 16.75 11.05 -21.01
C ILE A 366 17.62 10.52 -19.85
N ASN A 367 17.85 11.33 -18.81
CA ASN A 367 18.54 10.92 -17.57
C ASN A 367 17.62 11.05 -16.35
N GLY A 368 16.31 10.98 -16.60
CA GLY A 368 15.29 11.08 -15.58
C GLY A 368 15.33 9.91 -14.61
N TRP A 369 14.49 10.03 -13.60
CA TRP A 369 14.36 9.07 -12.52
C TRP A 369 13.99 7.66 -13.03
N ALA A 370 13.01 7.56 -13.93
CA ALA A 370 12.60 6.28 -14.55
C ALA A 370 13.72 5.63 -15.39
N THR A 371 14.55 6.42 -16.10
CA THR A 371 15.70 5.90 -16.87
C THR A 371 16.75 5.28 -15.94
N GLN A 372 16.99 5.85 -14.75
CA GLN A 372 17.90 5.26 -13.78
C GLN A 372 17.36 3.93 -13.21
N VAL A 373 16.05 3.85 -12.97
CA VAL A 373 15.38 2.58 -12.62
C VAL A 373 15.56 1.56 -13.75
N GLY A 374 15.30 1.95 -15.00
CA GLY A 374 15.49 1.10 -16.17
C GLY A 374 16.91 0.57 -16.31
N ARG A 375 17.92 1.42 -16.07
CA ARG A 375 19.33 1.01 -16.08
C ARG A 375 19.64 -0.04 -15.01
N LEU A 376 19.10 0.12 -13.80
CA LEU A 376 19.29 -0.86 -12.72
C LEU A 376 18.62 -2.19 -13.05
N CYS A 377 17.38 -2.17 -13.55
CA CYS A 377 16.66 -3.36 -13.99
C CYS A 377 17.32 -4.04 -15.21
N ASN A 378 18.00 -3.29 -16.07
CA ASN A 378 18.68 -3.85 -17.24
C ASN A 378 19.93 -4.68 -16.89
N ASN A 379 20.48 -4.49 -15.69
CA ASN A 379 21.64 -5.24 -15.22
C ASN A 379 21.20 -6.61 -14.65
N LEU A 380 21.29 -7.64 -15.49
CA LEU A 380 20.86 -9.00 -15.13
C LEU A 380 21.72 -9.68 -14.05
N GLU A 381 22.92 -9.18 -13.76
CA GLU A 381 23.76 -9.67 -12.66
C GLU A 381 23.22 -9.25 -11.29
N LYS A 382 22.28 -8.30 -11.26
CA LYS A 382 21.66 -7.79 -10.04
C LYS A 382 20.20 -8.24 -9.95
N ASN A 383 19.69 -8.32 -8.73
CA ASN A 383 18.30 -8.70 -8.47
C ASN A 383 17.40 -7.47 -8.25
N VAL A 384 17.49 -6.49 -9.17
CA VAL A 384 16.68 -5.26 -9.12
C VAL A 384 15.49 -5.39 -10.06
N TYR A 385 14.31 -5.17 -9.49
CA TYR A 385 13.02 -5.16 -10.15
C TYR A 385 12.37 -3.79 -9.97
N ALA A 386 11.29 -3.54 -10.70
CA ALA A 386 10.45 -2.38 -10.48
C ALA A 386 8.99 -2.73 -10.76
N ASP A 387 8.08 -2.29 -9.89
CA ASP A 387 6.65 -2.44 -10.14
C ASP A 387 6.09 -1.23 -10.88
N ILE A 388 5.05 -1.46 -11.66
CA ILE A 388 4.18 -0.40 -12.14
C ILE A 388 2.84 -0.51 -11.40
N SER A 389 2.68 0.29 -10.35
CA SER A 389 1.48 0.38 -9.52
C SER A 389 1.02 1.82 -9.33
N HIS A 390 -0.22 2.02 -8.85
CA HIS A 390 -0.86 3.33 -8.64
C HIS A 390 -0.99 4.22 -9.89
N TYR A 391 -0.80 3.70 -11.11
CA TYR A 391 -0.78 4.55 -12.30
C TYR A 391 -2.18 4.77 -12.90
N GLY A 392 -3.04 5.49 -12.18
CA GLY A 392 -4.44 5.74 -12.57
C GLY A 392 -4.62 6.46 -13.92
N ALA A 393 -3.57 7.06 -14.47
CA ALA A 393 -3.57 7.64 -15.81
C ALA A 393 -3.83 6.60 -16.92
N ILE A 394 -3.54 5.31 -16.69
CA ILE A 394 -3.84 4.23 -17.65
C ILE A 394 -5.33 4.09 -17.98
N LEU A 395 -6.21 4.57 -17.08
CA LEU A 395 -7.67 4.55 -17.26
C LEU A 395 -8.19 5.65 -18.20
N GLN A 396 -7.33 6.59 -18.61
CA GLN A 396 -7.63 7.65 -19.56
C GLN A 396 -7.00 7.30 -20.91
N SER A 397 -7.81 7.20 -21.97
CA SER A 397 -7.36 6.65 -23.27
C SER A 397 -6.20 7.43 -23.90
N ASP A 398 -6.20 8.76 -23.77
CA ASP A 398 -5.15 9.65 -24.25
C ASP A 398 -3.84 9.48 -23.49
N LYS A 399 -3.91 9.34 -22.16
CA LYS A 399 -2.73 9.12 -21.31
C LYS A 399 -2.17 7.71 -21.47
N ARG A 400 -3.05 6.71 -21.58
CA ARG A 400 -2.69 5.30 -21.77
C ARG A 400 -1.75 5.10 -22.95
N GLU A 401 -2.07 5.70 -24.10
CA GLU A 401 -1.22 5.59 -25.30
C GLU A 401 0.16 6.21 -25.06
N SER A 402 0.22 7.43 -24.52
CA SER A 402 1.50 8.08 -24.18
C SER A 402 2.32 7.29 -23.16
N THR A 403 1.69 6.53 -22.26
CA THR A 403 2.38 5.66 -21.31
C THR A 403 2.96 4.44 -22.00
N MET A 404 2.19 3.78 -22.88
CA MET A 404 2.68 2.64 -23.65
C MET A 404 3.85 3.02 -24.55
N ASP A 405 3.79 4.19 -25.20
CA ASP A 405 4.91 4.74 -25.99
C ASP A 405 6.15 5.01 -25.14
N GLY A 406 5.96 5.49 -23.91
CA GLY A 406 7.05 5.72 -22.97
C GLY A 406 7.71 4.43 -22.51
N LEU A 407 6.91 3.39 -22.21
CA LEU A 407 7.40 2.07 -21.84
C LEU A 407 8.11 1.38 -23.01
N GLU A 408 7.60 1.51 -24.23
CA GLU A 408 8.23 0.98 -25.43
C GLU A 408 9.64 1.57 -25.62
N LYS A 409 9.76 2.90 -25.60
CA LYS A 409 11.06 3.58 -25.65
C LYS A 409 12.00 3.20 -24.51
N LEU A 410 11.46 3.00 -23.32
CA LEU A 410 12.24 2.53 -22.18
C LEU A 410 12.82 1.13 -22.46
N PHE A 411 12.03 0.20 -22.98
CA PHE A 411 12.51 -1.15 -23.31
C PHE A 411 13.40 -1.20 -24.54
N GLU A 412 13.27 -0.27 -25.49
CA GLU A 412 14.26 -0.11 -26.56
C GLU A 412 15.64 0.26 -26.01
N ASN A 413 15.70 1.12 -24.98
CA ASN A 413 16.94 1.54 -24.33
C ASN A 413 17.47 0.52 -23.30
N PHE A 414 16.56 -0.21 -22.66
CA PHE A 414 16.83 -1.14 -21.56
C PHE A 414 16.08 -2.48 -21.77
N PRO A 415 16.45 -3.27 -22.80
CA PRO A 415 15.66 -4.43 -23.21
C PRO A 415 15.52 -5.49 -22.12
N ASN A 416 16.54 -5.67 -21.27
CA ASN A 416 16.49 -6.65 -20.19
C ASN A 416 15.55 -6.24 -19.05
N ALA A 417 15.13 -4.95 -18.98
CA ALA A 417 14.19 -4.50 -17.96
C ALA A 417 12.80 -5.14 -18.12
N MET A 418 12.44 -5.62 -19.31
CA MET A 418 11.19 -6.36 -19.56
C MET A 418 11.06 -7.59 -18.65
N ASP A 419 12.17 -8.26 -18.33
CA ASP A 419 12.20 -9.44 -17.45
C ASP A 419 12.22 -9.08 -15.94
N ARG A 420 12.15 -7.78 -15.62
CA ARG A 420 12.26 -7.21 -14.27
C ARG A 420 11.14 -6.23 -13.89
N ILE A 421 10.20 -5.96 -14.80
CA ILE A 421 8.99 -5.18 -14.49
C ILE A 421 7.89 -6.05 -13.91
N ILE A 422 7.19 -5.53 -12.90
CA ILE A 422 6.20 -6.29 -12.14
C ILE A 422 4.86 -5.53 -12.11
N PHE A 423 3.75 -6.23 -12.26
CA PHE A 423 2.43 -5.67 -12.05
C PHE A 423 2.13 -5.44 -10.55
N GLY A 424 1.53 -4.30 -10.24
CA GLY A 424 0.96 -4.02 -8.93
C GLY A 424 -0.19 -3.02 -9.05
N THR A 425 -1.10 -3.00 -8.08
CA THR A 425 -2.28 -2.13 -8.16
C THR A 425 -2.15 -0.86 -7.31
N ASP A 426 -1.48 -0.96 -6.17
CA ASP A 426 -1.57 -0.02 -5.05
C ASP A 426 -3.04 0.28 -4.71
N TRP A 427 -3.85 -0.79 -4.65
CA TRP A 427 -5.31 -0.71 -4.76
C TRP A 427 -5.97 0.27 -3.78
N ILE A 428 -5.53 0.34 -2.51
CA ILE A 428 -6.18 1.22 -1.54
C ILE A 428 -6.05 2.68 -1.95
N MET A 429 -4.93 3.06 -2.54
CA MET A 429 -4.69 4.42 -3.04
C MET A 429 -5.44 4.63 -4.35
N LEU A 430 -5.43 3.61 -5.22
CA LEU A 430 -6.15 3.58 -6.48
C LEU A 430 -7.69 3.62 -6.30
N ALA A 431 -8.22 3.18 -5.16
CA ALA A 431 -9.66 3.19 -4.86
C ALA A 431 -10.26 4.62 -4.90
N ARG A 432 -9.43 5.66 -4.80
CA ARG A 432 -9.81 7.08 -4.97
C ARG A 432 -9.95 7.50 -6.44
N VAL A 433 -9.39 6.72 -7.37
CA VAL A 433 -9.43 6.96 -8.81
C VAL A 433 -10.74 6.42 -9.38
N ARG A 434 -11.36 7.20 -10.27
CA ARG A 434 -12.60 6.79 -10.95
C ARG A 434 -12.32 5.58 -11.83
N LYS A 435 -13.24 4.62 -11.84
CA LYS A 435 -13.13 3.38 -12.62
C LYS A 435 -11.94 2.49 -12.23
N ASN A 436 -11.49 2.57 -10.97
CA ASN A 436 -10.35 1.75 -10.50
C ASN A 436 -10.57 0.24 -10.68
N GLN A 437 -11.82 -0.24 -10.66
CA GLN A 437 -12.16 -1.64 -10.91
C GLN A 437 -11.74 -2.12 -12.32
N ASP A 438 -11.64 -1.20 -13.29
CA ASP A 438 -11.24 -1.52 -14.66
C ASP A 438 -9.71 -1.59 -14.81
N PHE A 439 -8.94 -1.16 -13.81
CA PHE A 439 -7.49 -0.94 -13.90
C PHE A 439 -6.73 -2.17 -14.37
N LEU A 440 -6.94 -3.31 -13.70
CA LEU A 440 -6.22 -4.55 -14.03
C LEU A 440 -6.50 -5.00 -15.47
N LYS A 441 -7.77 -5.00 -15.87
CA LYS A 441 -8.15 -5.41 -17.23
C LYS A 441 -7.58 -4.45 -18.27
N VAL A 442 -7.76 -3.14 -18.07
CA VAL A 442 -7.31 -2.11 -19.02
C VAL A 442 -5.79 -2.15 -19.17
N PHE A 443 -5.05 -2.31 -18.08
CA PHE A 443 -3.60 -2.33 -18.14
C PHE A 443 -3.09 -3.61 -18.78
N ARG A 444 -3.60 -4.79 -18.37
CA ARG A 444 -3.22 -6.06 -18.99
C ARG A 444 -3.47 -6.05 -20.50
N ASP A 445 -4.68 -5.65 -20.93
CA ASP A 445 -5.06 -5.68 -22.34
C ASP A 445 -4.18 -4.71 -23.16
N ALA A 446 -3.90 -3.51 -22.64
CA ALA A 446 -3.03 -2.54 -23.32
C ALA A 446 -1.57 -3.02 -23.37
N PHE A 447 -1.08 -3.65 -22.31
CA PHE A 447 0.27 -4.18 -22.25
C PHE A 447 0.45 -5.37 -23.21
N GLU A 448 -0.53 -6.28 -23.27
CA GLU A 448 -0.55 -7.40 -24.19
C GLU A 448 -0.62 -6.94 -25.66
N GLU A 449 -1.48 -5.97 -25.96
CA GLU A 449 -1.58 -5.37 -27.30
C GLU A 449 -0.25 -4.78 -27.76
N ARG A 450 0.47 -4.09 -26.86
CA ARG A 450 1.74 -3.43 -27.20
C ARG A 450 2.95 -4.38 -27.23
N PHE A 451 3.07 -5.27 -26.25
CA PHE A 451 4.29 -6.05 -26.03
C PHE A 451 4.14 -7.55 -26.30
N GLY A 452 2.93 -8.01 -26.64
CA GLY A 452 2.62 -9.41 -26.92
C GLY A 452 2.38 -10.26 -25.68
N SER A 453 1.72 -11.41 -25.88
CA SER A 453 1.27 -12.29 -24.79
C SER A 453 2.40 -12.84 -23.92
N GLU A 454 3.58 -13.11 -24.50
CA GLU A 454 4.72 -13.62 -23.71
C GLU A 454 5.20 -12.59 -22.67
N ASN A 455 5.43 -11.35 -23.10
CA ASN A 455 5.85 -10.28 -22.20
C ASN A 455 4.74 -9.90 -21.21
N CYS A 456 3.46 -9.99 -21.63
CA CYS A 456 2.34 -9.80 -20.71
C CYS A 456 2.34 -10.86 -19.59
N ARG A 457 2.56 -12.15 -19.88
CA ARG A 457 2.68 -13.19 -18.85
C ARG A 457 3.80 -12.90 -17.85
N LYS A 458 4.96 -12.45 -18.36
CA LYS A 458 6.09 -12.05 -17.54
C LYS A 458 5.73 -10.90 -16.58
N PHE A 459 5.19 -9.82 -17.13
CA PHE A 459 4.76 -8.63 -16.37
C PHE A 459 3.69 -8.95 -15.32
N MET A 460 2.67 -9.73 -15.70
CA MET A 460 1.51 -10.00 -14.85
C MET A 460 1.80 -10.99 -13.71
N GLY A 461 2.87 -11.79 -13.77
CA GLY A 461 3.14 -12.74 -12.69
C GLY A 461 4.50 -13.43 -12.67
N GLU A 462 5.09 -13.82 -13.79
CA GLU A 462 6.34 -14.62 -13.75
C GLU A 462 7.52 -13.81 -13.20
N ASN A 463 7.60 -12.51 -13.51
CA ASN A 463 8.61 -11.61 -12.97
C ASN A 463 8.44 -11.44 -11.45
N ALA A 464 7.19 -11.30 -10.99
CA ALA A 464 6.85 -11.20 -9.58
C ALA A 464 7.22 -12.49 -8.83
N ALA A 465 6.92 -13.66 -9.38
CA ALA A 465 7.27 -14.95 -8.81
C ALA A 465 8.78 -15.11 -8.59
N ARG A 466 9.59 -14.69 -9.58
CA ARG A 466 11.07 -14.69 -9.46
C ARG A 466 11.57 -13.69 -8.42
N PHE A 467 11.01 -12.48 -8.38
CA PHE A 467 11.36 -11.47 -7.39
C PHE A 467 11.05 -11.93 -5.96
N LEU A 468 9.88 -12.52 -5.76
CA LEU A 468 9.39 -12.96 -4.46
C LEU A 468 10.09 -14.24 -3.96
N GLY A 469 10.73 -15.00 -4.85
CA GLY A 469 11.39 -16.26 -4.49
C GLY A 469 10.42 -17.42 -4.33
N LEU A 470 9.40 -17.50 -5.21
CA LEU A 470 8.28 -18.42 -5.08
C LEU A 470 8.50 -19.78 -5.77
N SER A 471 9.59 -19.95 -6.52
CA SER A 471 9.88 -21.21 -7.18
C SER A 471 10.24 -22.32 -6.16
N PRO A 472 9.93 -23.59 -6.45
CA PRO A 472 10.26 -24.70 -5.56
C PRO A 472 11.75 -24.73 -5.18
N GLY A 473 12.01 -24.88 -3.88
CA GLY A 473 13.37 -24.96 -3.31
C GLY A 473 14.01 -23.60 -2.97
N GLN A 474 13.40 -22.46 -3.33
CA GLN A 474 13.84 -21.15 -2.85
C GLN A 474 13.42 -20.94 -1.39
N LYS A 475 14.20 -20.19 -0.61
CA LYS A 475 13.98 -20.10 0.85
C LYS A 475 12.64 -19.42 1.19
N THR A 476 12.20 -18.42 0.41
CA THR A 476 10.85 -17.84 0.61
C THR A 476 9.77 -18.88 0.43
N ARG A 477 9.79 -19.61 -0.69
CA ARG A 477 8.82 -20.68 -0.94
C ARG A 477 8.82 -21.73 0.17
N THR A 478 9.99 -22.17 0.63
CA THR A 478 10.11 -23.11 1.74
C THR A 478 9.49 -22.59 3.03
N ARG A 479 9.71 -21.32 3.41
CA ARG A 479 9.09 -20.71 4.60
C ARG A 479 7.56 -20.68 4.50
N LEU A 480 7.01 -20.35 3.32
CA LEU A 480 5.57 -20.35 3.10
C LEU A 480 4.97 -21.77 3.18
N ASP A 481 5.62 -22.75 2.54
CA ASP A 481 5.17 -24.15 2.58
C ASP A 481 5.22 -24.71 4.02
N GLU A 482 6.23 -24.33 4.81
CA GLU A 482 6.29 -24.62 6.25
C GLU A 482 5.16 -23.95 7.02
N PHE A 483 4.92 -22.66 6.78
CA PHE A 483 3.81 -21.92 7.38
C PHE A 483 2.46 -22.59 7.09
N TYR A 484 2.19 -22.98 5.85
CA TYR A 484 0.94 -23.67 5.48
C TYR A 484 0.76 -24.98 6.22
N ARG A 485 1.81 -25.82 6.28
CA ARG A 485 1.78 -27.06 7.04
C ARG A 485 1.52 -26.81 8.53
N ASN A 486 2.18 -25.82 9.12
CA ASN A 486 2.04 -25.48 10.54
C ASN A 486 0.65 -24.92 10.89
N LYS A 487 0.01 -24.22 9.96
CA LYS A 487 -1.31 -23.60 10.17
C LYS A 487 -2.47 -24.44 9.61
N GLY A 488 -2.20 -25.61 9.03
CA GLY A 488 -3.21 -26.48 8.44
C GLY A 488 -3.88 -25.87 7.19
N ILE A 489 -3.18 -25.00 6.47
CA ILE A 489 -3.66 -24.41 5.22
C ILE A 489 -3.29 -25.39 4.09
N SER A 490 -4.26 -25.73 3.24
CA SER A 490 -3.96 -26.50 2.02
C SER A 490 -3.11 -25.64 1.07
N ALA A 491 -2.14 -26.25 0.37
CA ALA A 491 -1.29 -25.53 -0.57
C ALA A 491 -2.15 -24.66 -1.52
N PRO A 492 -1.98 -23.33 -1.53
CA PRO A 492 -2.80 -22.45 -2.35
C PRO A 492 -2.63 -22.75 -3.83
N SER A 493 -3.68 -22.61 -4.65
CA SER A 493 -3.62 -22.96 -6.08
C SER A 493 -2.51 -22.26 -6.88
N TRP A 494 -2.10 -21.05 -6.48
CA TRP A 494 -1.01 -20.32 -7.14
C TRP A 494 0.33 -21.06 -7.04
N THR A 495 0.51 -21.90 -6.03
CA THR A 495 1.74 -22.66 -5.78
C THR A 495 2.06 -23.69 -6.86
N GLU A 496 1.05 -24.10 -7.63
CA GLU A 496 1.16 -25.02 -8.79
C GLU A 496 1.43 -24.27 -10.10
N LEU A 497 1.22 -22.94 -10.12
CA LEU A 497 1.39 -22.08 -11.29
C LEU A 497 2.78 -21.44 -11.38
N VAL A 498 3.65 -21.68 -10.39
CA VAL A 498 4.93 -20.98 -10.17
C VAL A 498 6.12 -21.93 -10.06
#